data_AF-A0A2K3M997-F1
#
_entry.id   AF-A0A2K3M997-F1
#
_cell.length_a   1.000
_cell.length_b   1.000
_cell.length_c   1.000
_cell.angle_alpha   90.00
_cell.angle_beta   90.00
_cell.angle_gamma   90.00
#
_symmetry.space_group_name_H-M   'P 1'
#
loop_
_entity.id
_entity.type
_entity.pdbx_description
1 polymer ?
#
loop_
_entity_poly.entity_id
_entity_poly.type
_entity_poly.pdbx_seq_one_letter_code
_entity_poly.pdbx_strand_id
1 'polypeptide(L)'
;EPETDVAASGSTSRKSVGRKKVPQSVPYAPLDNVSFHLENGSARWKFVYHRRLALERNLKDDILKCQSVVEALEYAGLMKTVVGLDKCYDGLVKEFFINVAADCNDPASPEYRQIFVRGKCVQFSPTVINQYLQKSPDEVAPLKATDNEICKVLTGGRIKVWPSKAKLSATSLSPFFAVLNRIAAHNWVPTTHSGDVARGLGKFIYAVGTKANFDYGAYFFQETLSHALTYAVEKPVALPTLLCNIILEQHPDILRSTDVPCKRKGVLAIEQRLLDGTNAAAGVGTSVQTGVLSRKQMIADLTETSRALEARKLKIDRVIEALKAEEAAETAEGEPDGQEGEEASGSEDGSEDLMEDSDESPGFLAPVCALCVLTDVLTSGYVNVSVLNAWGV
;
A
#
# COMPACT_ATOMS: atom_id res chain seq x y z
N GLU A 1 -49.67 3.79 1.22
CA GLU A 1 -48.25 4.09 0.92
C GLU A 1 -47.68 2.91 0.14
N PRO A 2 -46.99 3.10 -0.97
CA PRO A 2 -46.28 2.02 -1.63
C PRO A 2 -44.80 2.03 -1.24
N GLU A 3 -44.29 0.84 -0.92
CA GLU A 3 -42.87 0.54 -0.80
C GLU A 3 -42.14 0.82 -2.12
N THR A 4 -40.92 1.35 -2.01
CA THR A 4 -39.90 1.23 -3.06
C THR A 4 -38.56 0.91 -2.43
N ASP A 5 -38.12 -0.33 -2.63
CA ASP A 5 -36.73 -0.76 -2.58
C ASP A 5 -35.82 0.21 -3.34
N VAL A 6 -34.70 0.62 -2.74
CA VAL A 6 -33.55 1.12 -3.50
C VAL A 6 -32.25 0.50 -2.96
N ALA A 7 -31.64 -0.25 -3.86
CA ALA A 7 -30.44 -1.05 -3.76
C ALA A 7 -29.16 -0.31 -3.32
N ALA A 8 -28.25 -1.12 -2.77
CA ALA A 8 -26.82 -0.85 -2.67
C ALA A 8 -26.19 -0.54 -4.04
N SER A 9 -25.38 0.51 -4.09
CA SER A 9 -24.17 0.74 -4.92
C SER A 9 -24.02 2.22 -5.22
N GLY A 10 -23.37 2.96 -4.32
CA GLY A 10 -22.97 4.34 -4.57
C GLY A 10 -21.90 4.39 -5.65
N SER A 11 -22.32 4.51 -6.91
CA SER A 11 -21.40 4.79 -8.01
C SER A 11 -20.66 6.09 -7.70
N THR A 12 -19.33 6.02 -7.55
CA THR A 12 -18.51 7.24 -7.53
C THR A 12 -18.63 7.87 -8.91
N SER A 13 -19.56 8.80 -9.07
CA SER A 13 -19.76 9.51 -10.33
C SER A 13 -18.48 10.31 -10.63
N ARG A 14 -17.91 10.13 -11.82
CA ARG A 14 -16.61 10.71 -12.22
C ARG A 14 -16.86 11.77 -13.29
N LYS A 15 -16.31 12.97 -13.13
CA LYS A 15 -16.24 13.98 -14.21
C LYS A 15 -14.91 13.86 -14.94
N SER A 16 -14.83 14.27 -16.20
CA SER A 16 -13.58 14.31 -16.96
C SER A 16 -13.12 15.76 -17.16
N VAL A 17 -11.83 16.02 -16.95
CA VAL A 17 -11.17 17.28 -17.33
C VAL A 17 -9.93 16.90 -18.12
N GLY A 18 -9.84 17.33 -19.39
CA GLY A 18 -8.68 17.05 -20.24
C GLY A 18 -8.30 15.56 -20.28
N ARG A 19 -9.27 14.68 -20.58
CA ARG A 19 -9.14 13.20 -20.61
C ARG A 19 -8.83 12.51 -19.25
N LYS A 20 -8.63 13.25 -18.15
CA LYS A 20 -8.38 12.68 -16.81
C LYS A 20 -9.67 12.55 -16.01
N LYS A 21 -9.83 11.41 -15.32
CA LYS A 21 -10.98 11.13 -14.42
C LYS A 21 -10.80 11.91 -13.11
N VAL A 22 -11.84 12.63 -12.70
CA VAL A 22 -11.88 13.48 -11.51
C VAL A 22 -13.00 12.99 -10.59
N PRO A 23 -12.74 12.75 -9.29
CA PRO A 23 -13.79 12.45 -8.31
C PRO A 23 -14.78 13.63 -8.18
N GLN A 24 -16.08 13.35 -8.18
CA GLN A 24 -17.09 14.42 -8.12
C GLN A 24 -17.27 15.04 -6.73
N SER A 25 -17.11 14.29 -5.63
CA SER A 25 -17.30 14.78 -4.26
C SER A 25 -15.97 14.85 -3.48
N VAL A 26 -15.10 15.79 -3.85
CA VAL A 26 -13.90 16.09 -3.04
C VAL A 26 -14.25 17.19 -2.05
N PRO A 27 -14.01 17.01 -0.73
CA PRO A 27 -14.31 18.04 0.26
C PRO A 27 -13.56 19.35 -0.03
N TYR A 28 -14.08 20.45 0.51
CA TYR A 28 -13.38 21.74 0.49
C TYR A 28 -11.98 21.62 1.12
N ALA A 29 -11.05 22.45 0.64
CA ALA A 29 -9.71 22.57 1.19
C ALA A 29 -9.41 24.06 1.43
N PRO A 30 -8.91 24.43 2.61
CA PRO A 30 -8.53 25.81 2.89
C PRO A 30 -7.40 26.25 1.96
N LEU A 31 -7.45 27.50 1.51
CA LEU A 31 -6.43 28.10 0.64
C LEU A 31 -5.45 28.99 1.42
N ASP A 32 -5.66 29.14 2.73
CA ASP A 32 -4.84 29.99 3.59
C ASP A 32 -3.39 29.51 3.63
N ASN A 33 -2.46 30.45 3.50
CA ASN A 33 -1.02 30.21 3.58
C ASN A 33 -0.44 29.26 2.51
N VAL A 34 -1.17 28.96 1.44
CA VAL A 34 -0.68 28.13 0.33
C VAL A 34 -0.10 29.01 -0.78
N SER A 35 1.07 28.65 -1.31
CA SER A 35 1.69 29.32 -2.45
C SER A 35 1.32 28.64 -3.76
N PHE A 36 0.63 29.34 -4.65
CA PHE A 36 0.36 28.87 -6.02
C PHE A 36 1.25 29.60 -7.01
N HIS A 37 1.98 28.84 -7.82
CA HIS A 37 2.76 29.36 -8.95
C HIS A 37 1.97 29.24 -10.26
N LEU A 38 1.18 28.17 -10.40
CA LEU A 38 0.40 27.89 -11.59
C LEU A 38 -1.00 28.51 -11.48
N GLU A 39 -1.49 29.08 -12.58
CA GLU A 39 -2.83 29.70 -12.67
C GLU A 39 -3.96 28.76 -12.23
N ASN A 40 -3.85 27.46 -12.57
CA ASN A 40 -4.84 26.45 -12.20
C ASN A 40 -4.63 25.83 -10.80
N GLY A 41 -3.64 26.30 -10.03
CA GLY A 41 -3.23 25.72 -8.76
C GLY A 41 -4.35 25.69 -7.73
N SER A 42 -5.09 26.79 -7.57
CA SER A 42 -6.20 26.89 -6.61
C SER A 42 -7.32 25.88 -6.90
N ALA A 43 -7.70 25.71 -8.16
CA ALA A 43 -8.72 24.76 -8.59
C ALA A 43 -8.30 23.29 -8.36
N ARG A 44 -6.99 23.03 -8.48
CA ARG A 44 -6.39 21.70 -8.26
C ARG A 44 -6.08 21.41 -6.79
N TRP A 45 -6.00 22.44 -5.94
CA TRP A 45 -5.50 22.32 -4.57
C TRP A 45 -6.21 21.24 -3.77
N LYS A 46 -7.55 21.22 -3.82
CA LYS A 46 -8.36 20.23 -3.09
C LYS A 46 -7.95 18.77 -3.35
N PHE A 47 -7.44 18.46 -4.55
CA PHE A 47 -7.01 17.10 -4.87
C PHE A 47 -5.66 16.75 -4.27
N VAL A 48 -4.76 17.73 -4.10
CA VAL A 48 -3.45 17.53 -3.47
C VAL A 48 -3.57 17.61 -1.94
N TYR A 49 -4.38 18.54 -1.43
CA TYR A 49 -4.63 18.75 -0.01
C TYR A 49 -5.07 17.47 0.71
N HIS A 50 -6.01 16.73 0.12
CA HIS A 50 -6.57 15.50 0.71
C HIS A 50 -5.70 14.26 0.47
N ARG A 51 -4.59 14.37 -0.27
CA ARG A 51 -3.68 13.23 -0.45
C ARG A 51 -2.84 13.02 0.79
N ARG A 52 -2.81 11.78 1.24
CA ARG A 52 -1.92 11.34 2.31
C ARG A 52 -0.48 11.31 1.80
N LEU A 53 0.46 11.79 2.62
CA LEU A 53 1.88 11.52 2.42
C LEU A 53 2.22 10.10 2.87
N ALA A 54 2.81 9.30 1.98
CA ALA A 54 3.40 8.02 2.35
C ALA A 54 4.80 8.26 2.90
N LEU A 55 4.85 8.70 4.16
CA LEU A 55 6.10 8.92 4.88
C LEU A 55 6.93 7.63 4.91
N GLU A 56 8.14 7.72 4.37
CA GLU A 56 9.13 6.66 4.39
C GLU A 56 9.41 6.22 5.84
N ARG A 57 9.76 4.96 6.05
CA ARG A 57 10.01 4.40 7.38
C ARG A 57 11.45 3.96 7.49
N ASN A 58 12.08 4.27 8.63
CA ASN A 58 13.38 3.70 8.97
C ASN A 58 13.27 2.18 9.04
N LEU A 59 14.24 1.45 8.50
CA LEU A 59 14.30 0.00 8.64
C LEU A 59 14.61 -0.37 10.09
N LYS A 60 14.02 -1.47 10.55
CA LYS A 60 14.37 -2.08 11.83
C LYS A 60 15.74 -2.78 11.75
N ASP A 61 16.44 -2.85 12.87
CA ASP A 61 17.81 -3.39 12.96
C ASP A 61 17.97 -4.82 12.45
N ASP A 62 16.92 -5.65 12.52
CA ASP A 62 16.94 -7.02 11.99
C ASP A 62 17.06 -7.05 10.47
N ILE A 63 16.40 -6.12 9.75
CA ILE A 63 16.56 -5.94 8.31
C ILE A 63 17.99 -5.47 7.99
N LEU A 64 18.54 -4.56 8.81
CA LEU A 64 19.90 -4.03 8.64
C LEU A 64 21.00 -5.06 8.93
N LYS A 65 20.67 -6.19 9.58
CA LYS A 65 21.58 -7.35 9.72
C LYS A 65 21.58 -8.26 8.49
N CYS A 66 20.63 -8.10 7.57
CA CYS A 66 20.55 -8.89 6.35
C CYS A 66 21.50 -8.33 5.29
N GLN A 67 22.71 -8.89 5.22
CA GLN A 67 23.80 -8.39 4.38
C GLN A 67 23.40 -8.21 2.91
N SER A 68 22.73 -9.20 2.31
CA SER A 68 22.30 -9.11 0.91
C SER A 68 21.34 -7.95 0.63
N VAL A 69 20.49 -7.59 1.61
CA VAL A 69 19.56 -6.46 1.50
C VAL A 69 20.32 -5.15 1.63
N VAL A 70 21.19 -5.03 2.64
CA VAL A 70 22.01 -3.83 2.85
C VAL A 70 22.88 -3.54 1.64
N GLU A 71 23.59 -4.54 1.10
CA GLU A 71 24.44 -4.35 -0.07
C GLU A 71 23.66 -3.94 -1.32
N ALA A 72 22.44 -4.46 -1.50
CA ALA A 72 21.59 -4.06 -2.62
C ALA A 72 21.13 -2.60 -2.48
N LEU A 73 20.77 -2.18 -1.26
CA LEU A 73 20.38 -0.79 -0.96
C LEU A 73 21.55 0.18 -1.08
N GLU A 74 22.72 -0.18 -0.59
CA GLU A 74 23.96 0.59 -0.71
C GLU A 74 24.35 0.77 -2.17
N TYR A 75 24.38 -0.32 -2.93
CA TYR A 75 24.66 -0.26 -4.37
C TYR A 75 23.66 0.65 -5.10
N ALA A 76 22.38 0.59 -4.75
CA ALA A 76 21.35 1.42 -5.33
C ALA A 76 21.40 2.90 -4.87
N GLY A 77 22.19 3.25 -3.85
CA GLY A 77 22.20 4.59 -3.24
C GLY A 77 20.95 4.90 -2.39
N LEU A 78 20.17 3.88 -2.03
CA LEU A 78 18.86 4.04 -1.39
C LEU A 78 18.93 4.05 0.15
N MET A 79 20.11 3.84 0.76
CA MET A 79 20.27 3.82 2.22
C MET A 79 19.75 5.09 2.90
N LYS A 80 20.04 6.27 2.34
CA LYS A 80 19.53 7.56 2.84
C LYS A 80 18.01 7.70 2.82
N THR A 81 17.31 6.84 2.08
CA THR A 81 15.84 6.86 1.97
C THR A 81 15.17 5.87 2.93
N VAL A 82 15.95 5.10 3.69
CA VAL A 82 15.43 4.04 4.57
C VAL A 82 16.13 3.97 5.94
N VAL A 83 17.14 4.80 6.21
CA VAL A 83 17.84 4.92 7.50
C VAL A 83 18.11 6.39 7.80
N GLY A 84 18.02 6.78 9.07
CA GLY A 84 18.35 8.15 9.52
C GLY A 84 17.44 9.21 8.90
N LEU A 85 16.17 8.86 8.62
CA LEU A 85 15.26 9.75 7.90
C LEU A 85 14.98 11.05 8.64
N ASP A 86 15.17 12.17 7.93
CA ASP A 86 14.90 13.52 8.40
C ASP A 86 13.41 13.81 8.63
N LYS A 87 13.16 15.02 9.14
CA LYS A 87 11.81 15.59 9.27
C LYS A 87 11.22 15.86 7.89
N CYS A 88 9.93 15.60 7.75
CA CYS A 88 9.14 15.92 6.57
C CYS A 88 8.05 16.92 6.97
N TYR A 89 7.66 17.83 6.08
CA TYR A 89 6.65 18.86 6.32
C TYR A 89 5.53 18.77 5.28
N ASP A 90 4.29 18.54 5.73
CA ASP A 90 3.16 18.22 4.85
C ASP A 90 2.85 19.35 3.86
N GLY A 91 2.76 20.58 4.38
CA GLY A 91 2.51 21.77 3.57
C GLY A 91 3.55 21.97 2.48
N LEU A 92 4.84 21.80 2.81
CA LEU A 92 5.95 22.00 1.86
C LEU A 92 5.88 21.00 0.69
N VAL A 93 5.64 19.72 0.97
CA VAL A 93 5.50 18.69 -0.07
C VAL A 93 4.27 18.94 -0.94
N LYS A 94 3.15 19.35 -0.33
CA LYS A 94 1.90 19.62 -1.08
C LYS A 94 2.00 20.89 -1.93
N GLU A 95 2.63 21.95 -1.43
CA GLU A 95 2.95 23.15 -2.20
C GLU A 95 3.89 22.84 -3.37
N PHE A 96 4.89 21.99 -3.17
CA PHE A 96 5.71 21.48 -4.27
C PHE A 96 4.85 20.74 -5.31
N PHE A 97 4.00 19.81 -4.87
CA PHE A 97 3.15 19.00 -5.76
C PHE A 97 2.18 19.82 -6.59
N ILE A 98 1.53 20.81 -5.98
CA ILE A 98 0.53 21.62 -6.69
C ILE A 98 1.16 22.53 -7.75
N ASN A 99 2.43 22.90 -7.57
CA ASN A 99 3.18 23.77 -8.47
C ASN A 99 4.00 23.02 -9.53
N VAL A 100 3.86 21.70 -9.65
CA VAL A 100 4.43 20.95 -10.79
C VAL A 100 3.65 21.26 -12.06
N ALA A 101 4.32 21.90 -13.02
CA ALA A 101 3.80 22.19 -14.36
C ALA A 101 3.72 20.93 -15.24
N ALA A 102 2.79 20.91 -16.19
CA ALA A 102 2.62 19.75 -17.07
C ALA A 102 3.79 19.56 -18.05
N ASP A 103 4.43 20.66 -18.41
CA ASP A 103 5.60 20.82 -19.26
C ASP A 103 6.92 20.94 -18.46
N CYS A 104 6.90 20.62 -17.16
CA CYS A 104 8.07 20.69 -16.27
C CYS A 104 9.30 19.91 -16.81
N ASN A 105 9.09 18.85 -17.61
CA ASN A 105 10.17 18.09 -18.26
C ASN A 105 10.28 18.35 -19.78
N ASP A 106 9.72 19.45 -20.28
CA ASP A 106 9.91 19.90 -21.66
C ASP A 106 11.10 20.87 -21.74
N PRO A 107 12.19 20.54 -22.46
CA PRO A 107 13.33 21.44 -22.64
C PRO A 107 12.98 22.79 -23.29
N ALA A 108 11.84 22.91 -23.98
CA ALA A 108 11.35 24.17 -24.52
C ALA A 108 10.61 25.04 -23.49
N SER A 109 10.28 24.49 -22.31
CA SER A 109 9.65 25.25 -21.25
C SER A 109 10.63 26.26 -20.64
N PRO A 110 10.23 27.53 -20.42
CA PRO A 110 11.08 28.51 -19.74
C PRO A 110 11.39 28.12 -18.28
N GLU A 111 10.56 27.24 -17.69
CA GLU A 111 10.69 26.73 -16.33
C GLU A 111 11.10 25.25 -16.31
N TYR A 112 11.82 24.80 -17.35
CA TYR A 112 12.31 23.41 -17.45
C TYR A 112 12.99 22.97 -16.15
N ARG A 113 12.44 21.93 -15.52
CA ARG A 113 12.90 21.31 -14.27
C ARG A 113 12.91 22.26 -13.06
N GLN A 114 12.12 23.32 -13.11
CA GLN A 114 11.93 24.27 -12.03
C GLN A 114 10.55 24.10 -11.40
N ILE A 115 10.49 24.12 -10.08
CA ILE A 115 9.24 24.05 -9.32
C ILE A 115 9.30 25.12 -8.24
N PHE A 116 8.27 25.96 -8.16
CA PHE A 116 8.25 27.05 -7.21
C PHE A 116 7.52 26.66 -5.92
N VAL A 117 8.15 26.90 -4.78
CA VAL A 117 7.60 26.67 -3.44
C VAL A 117 7.77 27.96 -2.66
N ARG A 118 6.67 28.58 -2.20
CA ARG A 118 6.70 29.85 -1.45
C ARG A 118 7.47 30.97 -2.16
N GLY A 119 7.33 31.04 -3.49
CA GLY A 119 8.05 32.00 -4.33
C GLY A 119 9.55 31.71 -4.52
N LYS A 120 10.05 30.57 -4.01
CA LYS A 120 11.44 30.13 -4.21
C LYS A 120 11.50 29.06 -5.31
N CYS A 121 12.43 29.23 -6.25
CA CYS A 121 12.67 28.27 -7.33
C CYS A 121 13.46 27.08 -6.79
N VAL A 122 12.86 25.89 -6.82
CA VAL A 122 13.49 24.61 -6.50
C VAL A 122 13.86 23.91 -7.80
N GLN A 123 15.15 23.68 -8.01
CA GLN A 123 15.64 22.85 -9.11
C GLN A 123 15.31 21.39 -8.79
N PHE A 124 14.55 20.74 -9.68
CA PHE A 124 14.16 19.35 -9.52
C PHE A 124 14.38 18.60 -10.83
N SER A 125 15.36 17.70 -10.82
CA SER A 125 15.77 16.96 -12.01
C SER A 125 16.30 15.58 -11.63
N PRO A 126 16.42 14.63 -12.59
CA PRO A 126 17.09 13.35 -12.35
C PRO A 126 18.47 13.52 -11.72
N THR A 127 19.24 14.51 -12.18
CA THR A 127 20.58 14.84 -11.68
C THR A 127 20.56 15.26 -10.22
N VAL A 128 19.65 16.15 -9.82
CA VAL A 128 19.50 16.61 -8.42
C VAL A 128 19.13 15.44 -7.51
N ILE A 129 18.23 14.56 -7.96
CA ILE A 129 17.85 13.38 -7.17
C ILE A 129 19.03 12.40 -7.07
N ASN A 130 19.75 12.14 -8.16
CA ASN A 130 20.93 11.26 -8.13
C ASN A 130 22.02 11.82 -7.21
N GLN A 131 22.26 13.13 -7.20
CA GLN A 131 23.17 13.77 -6.26
C GLN A 131 22.75 13.53 -4.80
N TYR A 132 21.46 13.69 -4.49
CA TYR A 132 20.91 13.39 -3.17
C TYR A 132 21.12 11.90 -2.79
N LEU A 133 20.88 10.99 -3.73
CA LEU A 133 21.11 9.55 -3.59
C LEU A 133 22.60 9.15 -3.63
N GLN A 134 23.52 10.11 -3.82
CA GLN A 134 24.96 9.87 -4.01
C GLN A 134 25.28 8.90 -5.17
N LYS A 135 24.53 9.03 -6.26
CA LYS A 135 24.73 8.31 -7.53
C LYS A 135 25.36 9.22 -8.57
N SER A 136 26.04 8.63 -9.55
CA SER A 136 26.61 9.37 -10.67
C SER A 136 25.48 10.10 -11.44
N PRO A 137 25.74 11.32 -11.92
CA PRO A 137 24.77 12.07 -12.73
C PRO A 137 24.71 11.58 -14.19
N ASP A 138 25.60 10.65 -14.57
CA ASP A 138 25.75 10.15 -15.94
C ASP A 138 24.49 9.42 -16.43
N GLU A 139 24.21 9.58 -17.72
CA GLU A 139 23.07 8.93 -18.37
C GLU A 139 23.24 7.41 -18.34
N VAL A 140 22.27 6.72 -17.74
CA VAL A 140 22.26 5.26 -17.67
C VAL A 140 21.42 4.70 -18.81
N ALA A 141 21.99 3.74 -19.54
CA ALA A 141 21.25 3.04 -20.58
C ALA A 141 19.98 2.37 -20.01
N PRO A 142 18.86 2.34 -20.77
CA PRO A 142 17.64 1.68 -20.32
C PRO A 142 17.88 0.22 -19.93
N LEU A 143 17.19 -0.23 -18.88
CA LEU A 143 17.24 -1.62 -18.42
C LEU A 143 16.77 -2.56 -19.55
N LYS A 144 17.68 -3.38 -20.05
CA LYS A 144 17.42 -4.29 -21.19
C LYS A 144 16.68 -5.59 -20.82
N ALA A 145 16.35 -5.78 -19.55
CA ALA A 145 15.69 -6.99 -19.07
C ALA A 145 14.21 -7.03 -19.48
N THR A 146 13.79 -8.14 -20.08
CA THR A 146 12.39 -8.41 -20.43
C THR A 146 11.58 -8.71 -19.17
N ASP A 147 10.26 -8.49 -19.22
CA ASP A 147 9.38 -8.78 -18.09
C ASP A 147 9.42 -10.26 -17.66
N ASN A 148 9.70 -11.18 -18.59
CA ASN A 148 9.83 -12.62 -18.32
C ASN A 148 11.13 -12.95 -17.60
N GLU A 149 12.25 -12.35 -18.01
CA GLU A 149 13.53 -12.50 -17.30
C GLU A 149 13.43 -11.95 -15.88
N ILE A 150 12.79 -10.79 -15.72
CA ILE A 150 12.51 -10.19 -14.42
C ILE A 150 11.66 -11.15 -13.59
N CYS A 151 10.54 -11.64 -14.12
CA CYS A 151 9.67 -12.59 -13.41
C CYS A 151 10.43 -13.83 -12.92
N LYS A 152 11.25 -14.41 -13.80
CA LYS A 152 12.08 -15.57 -13.50
C LYS A 152 13.03 -15.28 -12.34
N VAL A 153 13.71 -14.13 -12.35
CA VAL A 153 14.65 -13.76 -11.28
C VAL A 153 13.92 -13.49 -9.97
N LEU A 154 12.84 -12.70 -9.99
CA LEU A 154 12.09 -12.33 -8.79
C LEU A 154 11.52 -13.54 -8.04
N THR A 155 11.15 -14.60 -8.76
CA THR A 155 10.50 -15.79 -8.19
C THR A 155 11.47 -16.95 -7.89
N GLY A 156 12.77 -16.75 -8.14
CA GLY A 156 13.77 -17.81 -8.03
C GLY A 156 13.56 -18.93 -9.05
N GLY A 157 13.08 -18.59 -10.25
CA GLY A 157 12.84 -19.51 -11.35
C GLY A 157 11.51 -20.24 -11.34
N ARG A 158 10.67 -20.06 -10.30
CA ARG A 158 9.37 -20.71 -10.15
C ARG A 158 8.37 -20.30 -11.23
N ILE A 159 8.38 -19.02 -11.61
CA ILE A 159 7.52 -18.48 -12.68
C ILE A 159 8.41 -17.91 -13.77
N LYS A 160 8.31 -18.44 -14.98
CA LYS A 160 9.18 -18.06 -16.12
C LYS A 160 8.59 -16.96 -17.00
N VAL A 161 7.28 -16.76 -16.94
CA VAL A 161 6.55 -15.83 -17.81
C VAL A 161 5.71 -14.93 -16.94
N TRP A 162 5.86 -13.61 -17.13
CA TRP A 162 5.04 -12.65 -16.39
C TRP A 162 3.60 -12.73 -16.90
N PRO A 163 2.59 -12.95 -16.02
CA PRO A 163 1.20 -13.07 -16.44
C PRO A 163 0.72 -11.88 -17.29
N SER A 164 0.19 -12.12 -18.49
CA SER A 164 -0.14 -11.05 -19.45
C SER A 164 -1.24 -10.10 -18.96
N LYS A 165 -2.23 -10.62 -18.22
CA LYS A 165 -3.38 -9.85 -17.71
C LYS A 165 -3.43 -9.72 -16.19
N ALA A 166 -2.45 -10.30 -15.48
CA ALA A 166 -2.45 -10.35 -14.02
C ALA A 166 -1.15 -9.77 -13.44
N LYS A 167 -1.23 -9.35 -12.18
CA LYS A 167 -0.06 -8.99 -11.39
C LYS A 167 0.61 -10.27 -10.87
N LEU A 168 1.87 -10.14 -10.47
CA LEU A 168 2.60 -11.24 -9.87
C LEU A 168 2.23 -11.33 -8.38
N SER A 169 1.85 -12.50 -7.87
CA SER A 169 1.57 -12.64 -6.44
C SER A 169 2.84 -12.36 -5.62
N ALA A 170 2.73 -11.54 -4.57
CA ALA A 170 3.84 -11.28 -3.65
C ALA A 170 4.34 -12.55 -2.95
N THR A 171 3.49 -13.58 -2.78
CA THR A 171 3.87 -14.87 -2.20
C THR A 171 4.75 -15.73 -3.11
N SER A 172 4.81 -15.41 -4.40
CA SER A 172 5.63 -16.12 -5.37
C SER A 172 7.09 -15.64 -5.41
N LEU A 173 7.39 -14.52 -4.75
CA LEU A 173 8.73 -13.95 -4.70
C LEU A 173 9.70 -14.87 -3.94
N SER A 174 10.98 -14.81 -4.29
CA SER A 174 12.04 -15.34 -3.43
C SER A 174 12.11 -14.54 -2.13
N PRO A 175 12.63 -15.10 -1.03
CA PRO A 175 12.74 -14.40 0.26
C PRO A 175 13.39 -13.01 0.14
N PHE A 176 14.49 -12.92 -0.61
CA PHE A 176 15.21 -11.68 -0.85
C PHE A 176 14.34 -10.62 -1.55
N PHE A 177 13.68 -10.98 -2.66
CA PHE A 177 12.81 -10.04 -3.37
C PHE A 177 11.51 -9.75 -2.63
N ALA A 178 11.05 -10.65 -1.76
CA ALA A 178 9.92 -10.39 -0.87
C ALA A 178 10.26 -9.29 0.15
N VAL A 179 11.47 -9.30 0.73
CA VAL A 179 11.96 -8.24 1.61
C VAL A 179 12.05 -6.91 0.84
N LEU A 180 12.67 -6.89 -0.34
CA LEU A 180 12.76 -5.67 -1.17
C LEU A 180 11.38 -5.15 -1.58
N ASN A 181 10.45 -6.03 -1.93
CA ASN A 181 9.07 -5.66 -2.26
C ASN A 181 8.36 -4.98 -1.08
N ARG A 182 8.57 -5.46 0.16
CA ARG A 182 8.02 -4.83 1.36
C ARG A 182 8.60 -3.43 1.59
N ILE A 183 9.92 -3.28 1.46
CA ILE A 183 10.57 -1.96 1.57
C ILE A 183 10.02 -1.01 0.50
N ALA A 184 10.01 -1.45 -0.76
CA ALA A 184 9.57 -0.62 -1.87
C ALA A 184 8.10 -0.22 -1.78
N ALA A 185 7.22 -1.16 -1.44
CA ALA A 185 5.78 -0.91 -1.30
C ALA A 185 5.43 0.03 -0.13
N HIS A 186 6.33 0.22 0.84
CA HIS A 186 6.14 1.15 1.95
C HIS A 186 6.81 2.50 1.72
N ASN A 187 8.04 2.52 1.22
CA ASN A 187 8.88 3.72 1.21
C ASN A 187 8.96 4.43 -0.15
N TRP A 188 8.94 3.69 -1.27
CA TRP A 188 9.30 4.27 -2.58
C TRP A 188 8.13 4.29 -3.56
N VAL A 189 7.32 3.23 -3.57
CA VAL A 189 6.15 3.08 -4.44
C VAL A 189 4.97 2.60 -3.60
N PRO A 190 4.33 3.48 -2.81
CA PRO A 190 3.26 3.12 -1.89
C PRO A 190 2.13 2.39 -2.60
N THR A 191 1.87 1.13 -2.24
CA THR A 191 0.75 0.35 -2.78
C THR A 191 -0.35 0.18 -1.74
N THR A 192 -1.61 0.19 -2.18
CA THR A 192 -2.78 -0.09 -1.33
C THR A 192 -3.03 -1.60 -1.18
N HIS A 193 -2.49 -2.41 -2.09
CA HIS A 193 -2.64 -3.86 -2.08
C HIS A 193 -1.25 -4.51 -2.00
N SER A 194 -0.97 -5.21 -0.90
CA SER A 194 0.31 -5.88 -0.67
C SER A 194 0.40 -7.29 -1.23
N GLY A 195 -0.72 -7.85 -1.73
CA GLY A 195 -0.79 -9.20 -2.27
C GLY A 195 -0.18 -9.35 -3.66
N ASP A 196 -0.02 -8.23 -4.38
CA ASP A 196 0.35 -8.23 -5.79
C ASP A 196 1.51 -7.27 -6.09
N VAL A 197 2.35 -7.67 -7.05
CA VAL A 197 3.47 -6.90 -7.57
C VAL A 197 3.14 -6.49 -9.00
N ALA A 198 3.03 -5.18 -9.24
CA ALA A 198 2.87 -4.62 -10.57
C ALA A 198 4.19 -4.65 -11.35
N ARG A 199 4.15 -4.64 -12.69
CA ARG A 199 5.35 -4.69 -13.55
C ARG A 199 6.36 -3.59 -13.24
N GLY A 200 5.90 -2.36 -13.02
CA GLY A 200 6.78 -1.23 -12.66
C GLY A 200 7.52 -1.46 -11.35
N LEU A 201 6.80 -1.90 -10.31
CA LEU A 201 7.40 -2.26 -9.02
C LEU A 201 8.35 -3.45 -9.15
N GLY A 202 7.98 -4.46 -9.94
CA GLY A 202 8.82 -5.63 -10.24
C GLY A 202 10.15 -5.24 -10.91
N LYS A 203 10.10 -4.35 -11.91
CA LYS A 203 11.29 -3.77 -12.55
C LYS A 203 12.18 -3.04 -11.56
N PHE A 204 11.58 -2.23 -10.70
CA PHE A 204 12.29 -1.47 -9.68
C PHE A 204 13.02 -2.39 -8.69
N ILE A 205 12.32 -3.35 -8.06
CA ILE A 205 12.94 -4.25 -7.09
C ILE A 205 13.94 -5.22 -7.74
N TYR A 206 13.75 -5.55 -9.02
CA TYR A 206 14.73 -6.29 -9.81
C TYR A 206 16.02 -5.48 -9.97
N ALA A 207 15.92 -4.20 -10.36
CA ALA A 207 17.07 -3.34 -10.53
C ALA A 207 17.88 -3.21 -9.23
N VAL A 208 17.18 -3.00 -8.11
CA VAL A 208 17.81 -2.94 -6.77
C VAL A 208 18.47 -4.28 -6.44
N GLY A 209 17.71 -5.37 -6.47
CA GLY A 209 18.17 -6.66 -5.97
C GLY A 209 19.25 -7.32 -6.83
N THR A 210 19.27 -7.04 -8.14
CA THR A 210 20.32 -7.53 -9.05
C THR A 210 21.50 -6.58 -9.18
N LYS A 211 21.50 -5.44 -8.46
CA LYS A 211 22.51 -4.40 -8.60
C LYS A 211 22.67 -3.96 -10.07
N ALA A 212 21.55 -3.89 -10.80
CA ALA A 212 21.57 -3.46 -12.20
C ALA A 212 21.98 -1.99 -12.29
N ASN A 213 22.65 -1.61 -13.37
CA ASN A 213 22.86 -0.21 -13.68
C ASN A 213 21.50 0.40 -14.05
N PHE A 214 20.99 1.30 -13.21
CA PHE A 214 19.64 1.85 -13.29
C PHE A 214 19.65 3.29 -12.77
N ASP A 215 19.00 4.19 -13.51
CA ASP A 215 18.86 5.59 -13.08
C ASP A 215 17.67 5.74 -12.12
N TYR A 216 17.95 5.64 -10.84
CA TYR A 216 16.97 5.82 -9.76
C TYR A 216 16.44 7.26 -9.70
N GLY A 217 17.29 8.25 -10.01
CA GLY A 217 16.90 9.65 -10.07
C GLY A 217 15.89 9.92 -11.17
N ALA A 218 16.13 9.43 -12.38
CA ALA A 218 15.16 9.54 -13.47
C ALA A 218 13.85 8.82 -13.15
N TYR A 219 13.92 7.64 -12.53
CA TYR A 219 12.72 6.91 -12.09
C TYR A 219 11.90 7.73 -11.09
N PHE A 220 12.49 8.21 -10.00
CA PHE A 220 11.79 9.01 -8.98
C PHE A 220 11.29 10.35 -9.51
N PHE A 221 12.06 10.99 -10.41
CA PHE A 221 11.63 12.20 -11.10
C PHE A 221 10.34 11.96 -11.89
N GLN A 222 10.30 10.96 -12.76
CA GLN A 222 9.13 10.66 -13.58
C GLN A 222 7.91 10.25 -12.75
N GLU A 223 8.11 9.40 -11.74
CA GLU A 223 7.04 9.02 -10.82
C GLU A 223 6.47 10.24 -10.07
N THR A 224 7.34 11.16 -9.62
CA THR A 224 6.92 12.41 -8.95
C THR A 224 6.07 13.28 -9.87
N LEU A 225 6.50 13.53 -11.11
CA LEU A 225 5.74 14.34 -12.08
C LEU A 225 4.39 13.70 -12.41
N SER A 226 4.38 12.39 -12.68
CA SER A 226 3.16 11.62 -12.94
C SER A 226 2.17 11.73 -11.78
N HIS A 227 2.68 11.63 -10.54
CA HIS A 227 1.88 11.74 -9.34
C HIS A 227 1.40 13.17 -9.08
N ALA A 228 2.20 14.20 -9.32
CA ALA A 228 1.79 15.59 -9.08
C ALA A 228 0.65 16.05 -10.01
N LEU A 229 0.60 15.49 -11.22
CA LEU A 229 -0.41 15.83 -12.25
C LEU A 229 -1.69 15.00 -12.16
N THR A 230 -1.87 14.19 -11.10
CA THR A 230 -3.06 13.36 -10.89
C THR A 230 -4.14 14.05 -10.05
N TYR A 231 -5.41 13.71 -10.30
CA TYR A 231 -6.56 14.14 -9.49
C TYR A 231 -7.02 13.08 -8.48
N ALA A 232 -6.30 11.95 -8.40
CA ALA A 232 -6.66 10.83 -7.56
C ALA A 232 -6.25 11.08 -6.09
N VAL A 233 -7.22 11.50 -5.27
CA VAL A 233 -7.04 11.78 -3.83
C VAL A 233 -6.56 10.56 -3.05
N GLU A 234 -7.01 9.37 -3.44
CA GLU A 234 -6.65 8.12 -2.78
C GLU A 234 -5.19 7.70 -3.00
N LYS A 235 -4.53 8.23 -4.04
CA LYS A 235 -3.14 7.88 -4.35
C LYS A 235 -2.20 8.63 -3.41
N PRO A 236 -1.45 7.94 -2.52
CA PRO A 236 -0.51 8.62 -1.64
C PRO A 236 0.57 9.36 -2.42
N VAL A 237 1.15 10.39 -1.80
CA VAL A 237 2.38 11.02 -2.29
C VAL A 237 3.56 10.17 -1.85
N ALA A 238 4.34 9.68 -2.82
CA ALA A 238 5.54 8.90 -2.57
C ALA A 238 6.74 9.81 -2.30
N LEU A 239 7.75 9.28 -1.60
CA LEU A 239 9.02 9.96 -1.32
C LEU A 239 8.94 11.38 -0.70
N PRO A 240 7.99 11.66 0.21
CA PRO A 240 7.81 13.01 0.75
C PRO A 240 9.04 13.51 1.53
N THR A 241 9.81 12.64 2.18
CA THR A 241 11.02 13.06 2.91
C THR A 241 12.14 13.44 1.96
N LEU A 242 12.35 12.67 0.88
CA LEU A 242 13.29 13.03 -0.19
C LEU A 242 12.97 14.40 -0.79
N LEU A 243 11.69 14.68 -1.04
CA LEU A 243 11.26 15.97 -1.58
C LEU A 243 11.49 17.11 -0.57
N CYS A 244 11.15 16.91 0.70
CA CYS A 244 11.47 17.87 1.74
C CYS A 244 12.96 18.18 1.80
N ASN A 245 13.81 17.16 1.77
CA ASN A 245 15.25 17.34 1.86
C ASN A 245 15.79 18.10 0.64
N ILE A 246 15.35 17.77 -0.59
CA ILE A 246 15.75 18.53 -1.79
C ILE A 246 15.33 20.01 -1.70
N ILE A 247 14.14 20.30 -1.16
CA ILE A 247 13.67 21.68 -0.99
C ILE A 247 14.51 22.42 0.07
N LEU A 248 14.75 21.78 1.21
CA LEU A 248 15.47 22.36 2.35
C LEU A 248 16.97 22.53 2.09
N GLU A 249 17.59 21.62 1.33
CA GLU A 249 18.99 21.76 0.89
C GLU A 249 19.19 22.98 0.00
N GLN A 250 18.20 23.31 -0.84
CA GLN A 250 18.27 24.49 -1.71
C GLN A 250 17.81 25.79 -1.02
N HIS A 251 16.86 25.68 -0.07
CA HIS A 251 16.29 26.83 0.65
C HIS A 251 16.10 26.51 2.14
N PRO A 252 17.17 26.59 2.96
CA PRO A 252 17.11 26.24 4.38
C PRO A 252 16.12 27.09 5.20
N ASP A 253 15.97 28.36 4.82
CA ASP A 253 15.11 29.34 5.52
C ASP A 253 13.65 29.35 5.01
N ILE A 254 13.24 28.37 4.20
CA ILE A 254 11.90 28.33 3.61
C ILE A 254 10.80 27.98 4.61
N LEU A 255 11.18 27.40 5.76
CA LEU A 255 10.25 27.00 6.81
C LEU A 255 9.68 28.22 7.53
N ARG A 256 8.37 28.16 7.79
CA ARG A 256 7.61 29.14 8.56
C ARG A 256 7.40 28.61 9.98
N SER A 257 7.07 29.51 10.91
CA SER A 257 6.72 29.13 12.28
C SER A 257 5.50 28.21 12.39
N THR A 258 4.66 28.17 11.36
CA THR A 258 3.47 27.30 11.26
C THR A 258 3.78 25.89 10.74
N ASP A 259 4.99 25.62 10.24
CA ASP A 259 5.32 24.31 9.68
C ASP A 259 5.60 23.30 10.79
N VAL A 260 4.68 22.34 10.93
CA VAL A 260 4.82 21.26 11.90
C VAL A 260 5.41 20.03 11.21
N PRO A 261 6.49 19.42 11.75
CA PRO A 261 7.03 18.18 11.25
C PRO A 261 5.98 17.06 11.29
N CYS A 262 5.86 16.31 10.20
CA CYS A 262 5.02 15.14 10.10
C CYS A 262 5.42 14.07 11.12
N LYS A 263 4.44 13.47 11.80
CA LYS A 263 4.67 12.34 12.68
C LYS A 263 4.91 11.07 11.87
N ARG A 264 6.16 10.60 11.81
CA ARG A 264 6.53 9.35 11.15
C ARG A 264 6.02 8.15 11.95
N LYS A 265 5.48 7.15 11.26
CA LYS A 265 5.15 5.85 11.88
C LYS A 265 6.45 5.14 12.31
N GLY A 266 6.36 4.23 13.28
CA GLY A 266 7.53 3.51 13.79
C GLY A 266 8.32 2.75 12.72
N VAL A 267 9.47 2.19 13.09
CA VAL A 267 10.37 1.46 12.18
C VAL A 267 9.64 0.39 11.37
N LEU A 268 10.02 0.20 10.11
CA LEU A 268 9.50 -0.85 9.25
C LEU A 268 10.06 -2.20 9.73
N ALA A 269 9.15 -3.05 10.21
CA ALA A 269 9.45 -4.43 10.58
C ALA A 269 9.00 -5.38 9.45
N ILE A 270 9.77 -6.44 9.26
CA ILE A 270 9.45 -7.54 8.34
C ILE A 270 9.50 -8.84 9.15
N GLU A 271 8.66 -9.81 8.79
CA GLU A 271 8.61 -11.11 9.46
C GLU A 271 9.98 -11.80 9.47
N GLN A 272 10.43 -12.25 10.65
CA GLN A 272 11.75 -12.85 10.86
C GLN A 272 12.02 -14.02 9.90
N ARG A 273 10.99 -14.85 9.63
CA ARG A 273 11.07 -15.97 8.69
C ARG A 273 11.53 -15.56 7.28
N LEU A 274 11.13 -14.38 6.81
CA LEU A 274 11.55 -13.87 5.50
C LEU A 274 13.02 -13.43 5.50
N LEU A 275 13.48 -12.86 6.62
CA LEU A 275 14.88 -12.46 6.81
C LEU A 275 15.78 -13.70 6.90
N ASP A 276 15.38 -14.71 7.67
CA ASP A 276 16.11 -15.97 7.81
C ASP A 276 16.24 -16.69 6.46
N GLY A 277 15.14 -16.75 5.69
CA GLY A 277 15.15 -17.34 4.36
C GLY A 277 16.04 -16.60 3.36
N THR A 278 16.22 -15.29 3.55
CA THR A 278 17.14 -14.48 2.74
C THR A 278 18.60 -14.79 3.09
N ASN A 279 18.93 -14.86 4.39
CA ASN A 279 20.27 -15.19 4.87
C ASN A 279 20.69 -16.61 4.49
N ALA A 280 19.77 -17.58 4.59
CA ALA A 280 20.02 -18.96 4.19
C ALA A 280 20.33 -19.11 2.68
N ALA A 281 19.63 -18.35 1.83
CA ALA A 281 19.90 -18.33 0.40
C ALA A 281 21.25 -17.69 0.05
N ALA A 282 21.72 -16.73 0.84
CA ALA A 282 23.02 -16.07 0.64
C ALA A 282 24.22 -16.95 1.07
N GLY A 283 24.03 -17.84 2.05
CA GLY A 283 25.06 -18.78 2.53
C GLY A 283 25.38 -19.92 1.55
N VAL A 284 24.54 -20.14 0.54
CA VAL A 284 24.81 -21.06 -0.56
C VAL A 284 25.50 -20.28 -1.67
N GLY A 285 26.81 -20.07 -1.50
CA GLY A 285 27.67 -19.45 -2.49
C GLY A 285 27.51 -20.12 -3.86
N THR A 286 27.39 -19.27 -4.87
CA THR A 286 27.50 -19.50 -6.31
C THR A 286 27.98 -20.90 -6.71
N SER A 287 27.03 -21.80 -6.95
CA SER A 287 27.21 -22.87 -7.92
C SER A 287 25.89 -23.03 -8.65
N VAL A 288 25.91 -22.68 -9.93
CA VAL A 288 24.89 -23.09 -10.88
C VAL A 288 24.96 -24.61 -10.94
N GLN A 289 24.18 -25.28 -10.10
CA GLN A 289 23.74 -26.63 -10.36
C GLN A 289 22.22 -26.67 -10.31
N THR A 290 21.67 -26.92 -11.49
CA THR A 290 20.29 -27.26 -11.78
C THR A 290 19.88 -28.48 -10.95
N GLY A 291 19.49 -28.25 -9.69
CA GLY A 291 18.96 -29.28 -8.82
C GLY A 291 17.54 -29.63 -9.23
N VAL A 292 17.39 -30.70 -10.03
CA VAL A 292 16.10 -31.34 -10.26
C VAL A 292 15.62 -31.89 -8.90
N LEU A 293 14.49 -31.37 -8.39
CA LEU A 293 13.86 -31.91 -7.18
C LEU A 293 13.60 -33.41 -7.38
N SER A 294 14.04 -34.23 -6.43
CA SER A 294 13.83 -35.68 -6.52
C SER A 294 12.33 -35.99 -6.48
N ARG A 295 11.92 -37.05 -7.20
CA ARG A 295 10.52 -37.51 -7.21
C ARG A 295 9.97 -37.77 -5.80
N LYS A 296 10.82 -38.23 -4.87
CA LYS A 296 10.44 -38.47 -3.47
C LYS A 296 10.09 -37.18 -2.74
N GLN A 297 10.87 -36.12 -2.95
CA GLN A 297 10.60 -34.81 -2.33
C GLN A 297 9.29 -34.21 -2.86
N MET A 298 9.05 -34.31 -4.17
CA MET A 298 7.83 -33.83 -4.79
C MET A 298 6.57 -34.53 -4.26
N ILE A 299 6.65 -35.85 -4.04
CA ILE A 299 5.54 -36.62 -3.45
C ILE A 299 5.29 -36.20 -2.00
N ALA A 300 6.33 -35.98 -1.21
CA ALA A 300 6.19 -35.55 0.19
C ALA A 300 5.52 -34.17 0.29
N ASP A 301 5.99 -33.21 -0.50
CA ASP A 301 5.45 -31.85 -0.52
C ASP A 301 3.98 -31.81 -1.02
N LEU A 302 3.64 -32.62 -2.03
CA LEU A 302 2.26 -32.75 -2.52
C LEU A 302 1.32 -33.42 -1.51
N THR A 303 1.81 -34.44 -0.81
CA THR A 303 1.02 -35.13 0.24
C THR A 303 0.71 -34.19 1.40
N GLU A 304 1.70 -33.39 1.81
CA GLU A 304 1.54 -32.42 2.89
C GLU A 304 0.56 -31.29 2.50
N THR A 305 0.69 -30.76 1.28
CA THR A 305 -0.22 -29.72 0.79
C THR A 305 -1.65 -30.23 0.60
N SER A 306 -1.84 -31.47 0.16
CA SER A 306 -3.16 -32.12 0.08
C SER A 306 -3.80 -32.23 1.48
N ARG A 307 -3.06 -32.69 2.50
CA ARG A 307 -3.58 -32.78 3.87
C ARG A 307 -3.96 -31.41 4.44
N ALA A 308 -3.14 -30.40 4.20
CA ALA A 308 -3.40 -29.03 4.64
C ALA A 308 -4.65 -28.43 3.97
N LEU A 309 -4.93 -28.79 2.71
CA LEU A 309 -6.12 -28.34 1.99
C LEU A 309 -7.40 -28.98 2.57
N GLU A 310 -7.38 -30.28 2.86
CA GLU A 310 -8.51 -30.96 3.51
C GLU A 310 -8.83 -30.37 4.90
N ALA A 311 -7.79 -30.08 5.70
CA ALA A 311 -7.98 -29.43 6.99
C ALA A 311 -8.60 -28.04 6.89
N ARG A 312 -8.30 -27.28 5.82
CA ARG A 312 -8.91 -25.97 5.56
C ARG A 312 -10.33 -26.08 5.06
N LYS A 313 -10.60 -27.03 4.17
CA LYS A 313 -11.96 -27.32 3.68
C LYS A 313 -12.89 -27.64 4.86
N LEU A 314 -12.45 -28.49 5.78
CA LEU A 314 -13.23 -28.88 6.95
C LEU A 314 -13.51 -27.70 7.90
N LYS A 315 -12.61 -26.71 7.98
CA LYS A 315 -12.86 -25.46 8.72
C LYS A 315 -13.89 -24.57 8.02
N ILE A 316 -13.82 -24.46 6.69
CA ILE A 316 -14.79 -23.70 5.91
C ILE A 316 -16.18 -24.33 6.03
N ASP A 317 -16.29 -25.65 5.90
CA ASP A 317 -17.56 -26.38 6.02
C ASP A 317 -18.20 -26.15 7.40
N ARG A 318 -17.41 -26.14 8.48
CA ARG A 318 -17.92 -25.82 9.83
C ARG A 318 -18.47 -24.40 9.95
N VAL A 319 -17.84 -23.42 9.30
CA VAL A 319 -18.32 -22.04 9.30
C VAL A 319 -19.60 -21.92 8.50
N ILE A 320 -19.70 -22.61 7.36
CA ILE A 320 -20.93 -22.65 6.55
C ILE A 320 -22.10 -23.20 7.37
N GLU A 321 -21.90 -24.30 8.10
CA GLU A 321 -22.96 -24.89 8.93
C GLU A 321 -23.34 -23.98 10.11
N ALA A 322 -22.37 -23.28 10.72
CA ALA A 322 -22.67 -22.30 11.76
C ALA A 322 -23.51 -21.12 11.23
N LEU A 323 -23.14 -20.58 10.06
CA LEU A 323 -23.89 -19.48 9.44
C LEU A 323 -25.31 -19.88 9.03
N LYS A 324 -25.51 -21.10 8.52
CA LYS A 324 -26.85 -21.62 8.24
C LYS A 324 -27.69 -21.78 9.50
N ALA A 325 -27.08 -22.18 10.61
CA ALA A 325 -27.78 -22.30 11.89
C ALA A 325 -28.17 -20.93 12.46
N GLU A 326 -27.32 -19.92 12.30
CA GLU A 326 -27.64 -18.52 12.65
C GLU A 326 -28.77 -17.96 11.79
N GLU A 327 -28.73 -18.17 10.47
CA GLU A 327 -29.79 -17.73 9.54
C GLU A 327 -31.14 -18.41 9.85
N ALA A 328 -31.12 -19.70 10.20
CA ALA A 328 -32.32 -20.44 10.61
C ALA A 328 -32.89 -19.97 11.96
N ALA A 329 -32.04 -19.47 12.88
CA ALA A 329 -32.48 -18.91 14.15
C ALA A 329 -33.08 -17.51 13.98
N GLU A 330 -32.52 -16.67 13.10
CA GLU A 330 -33.07 -15.34 12.79
C GLU A 330 -34.44 -15.41 12.09
N THR A 331 -34.70 -16.46 11.30
CA THR A 331 -36.02 -16.68 10.68
C THR A 331 -37.08 -17.25 11.62
N ALA A 332 -36.68 -17.73 12.81
CA ALA A 332 -37.61 -18.30 13.80
C ALA A 332 -38.15 -17.27 14.82
N GLU A 333 -37.54 -16.08 14.93
CA GLU A 333 -38.01 -15.01 15.85
C GLU A 333 -38.93 -13.97 15.19
N GLY A 334 -39.37 -14.24 13.95
CA GLY A 334 -40.26 -13.39 13.16
C GLY A 334 -41.75 -13.76 13.19
N GLU A 335 -42.31 -14.11 14.35
CA GLU A 335 -43.77 -14.16 14.56
C GLU A 335 -44.12 -13.57 15.92
N PRO A 336 -44.89 -12.46 15.97
CA PRO A 336 -45.87 -12.25 17.02
C PRO A 336 -47.27 -12.31 16.39
N ASP A 337 -47.97 -13.38 16.72
CA ASP A 337 -49.40 -13.52 16.47
C ASP A 337 -50.17 -12.51 17.33
N GLY A 338 -51.20 -11.91 16.74
CA GLY A 338 -51.95 -10.80 17.32
C GLY A 338 -53.14 -11.20 18.20
N GLN A 339 -53.88 -10.16 18.59
CA GLN A 339 -55.17 -10.10 19.32
C GLN A 339 -55.06 -10.25 20.85
N GLU A 340 -55.80 -9.51 21.68
CA GLU A 340 -57.01 -8.69 21.51
C GLU A 340 -57.22 -7.83 22.79
N GLY A 341 -58.01 -6.75 22.73
CA GLY A 341 -58.76 -6.26 23.91
C GLY A 341 -58.77 -4.75 24.17
N GLU A 342 -59.85 -4.11 23.75
CA GLU A 342 -60.29 -2.74 24.10
C GLU A 342 -60.75 -2.63 25.58
N GLU A 343 -60.50 -1.48 26.23
CA GLU A 343 -61.53 -0.49 26.66
C GLU A 343 -61.06 0.46 27.81
N ALA A 344 -61.24 1.76 27.52
CA ALA A 344 -61.79 2.86 28.34
C ALA A 344 -61.27 3.26 29.76
N SER A 345 -60.70 4.48 29.78
CA SER A 345 -61.10 5.67 30.58
C SER A 345 -60.71 5.85 32.07
N GLY A 346 -60.30 7.10 32.38
CA GLY A 346 -60.32 7.76 33.70
C GLY A 346 -59.00 7.65 34.48
N SER A 347 -58.12 8.65 34.58
CA SER A 347 -58.20 9.98 35.23
C SER A 347 -57.35 10.02 36.51
N GLU A 348 -56.44 11.00 36.53
CA GLU A 348 -55.88 11.76 37.67
C GLU A 348 -54.92 11.12 38.69
N ASP A 349 -53.70 11.69 38.67
CA ASP A 349 -52.96 12.34 39.77
C ASP A 349 -52.31 11.51 40.89
N GLY A 350 -51.11 11.97 41.28
CA GLY A 350 -50.60 11.82 42.65
C GLY A 350 -49.36 10.96 42.87
N SER A 351 -48.23 11.65 43.07
CA SER A 351 -47.21 11.44 44.15
C SER A 351 -46.43 10.12 44.23
N GLU A 352 -45.11 10.17 44.04
CA GLU A 352 -44.07 10.17 45.11
C GLU A 352 -43.57 8.76 45.49
N ASP A 353 -42.36 8.47 45.00
CA ASP A 353 -41.16 8.20 45.80
C ASP A 353 -41.11 7.01 46.79
N LEU A 354 -39.99 6.25 46.63
CA LEU A 354 -39.21 5.52 47.66
C LEU A 354 -39.76 4.13 48.09
N MET A 355 -39.03 3.01 48.19
CA MET A 355 -37.58 2.66 48.21
C MET A 355 -37.41 1.13 48.02
N GLU A 356 -36.17 0.72 47.64
CA GLU A 356 -35.41 -0.47 48.12
C GLU A 356 -35.94 -1.89 47.81
N ASP A 357 -35.14 -2.91 47.45
CA ASP A 357 -33.69 -3.10 47.45
C ASP A 357 -33.32 -4.42 46.73
N SER A 358 -32.04 -4.54 46.33
CA SER A 358 -31.25 -5.78 46.07
C SER A 358 -31.60 -6.60 44.81
N ASP A 359 -30.70 -7.26 44.07
CA ASP A 359 -29.34 -7.74 44.37
C ASP A 359 -28.53 -7.92 43.08
N GLU A 360 -27.22 -8.10 43.26
CA GLU A 360 -26.14 -8.25 42.28
C GLU A 360 -26.44 -9.08 41.01
N SER A 361 -25.84 -8.67 39.88
CA SER A 361 -25.67 -9.54 38.70
C SER A 361 -24.25 -9.47 38.13
N PRO A 362 -23.73 -10.60 37.60
CA PRO A 362 -22.33 -10.80 37.30
C PRO A 362 -21.95 -10.27 35.91
N GLY A 363 -20.64 -10.02 35.74
CA GLY A 363 -20.04 -9.52 34.52
C GLY A 363 -20.47 -10.27 33.26
N PHE A 364 -21.18 -9.57 32.38
CA PHE A 364 -21.37 -9.98 30.99
C PHE A 364 -20.10 -9.63 30.20
N LEU A 365 -19.32 -10.68 29.92
CA LEU A 365 -18.39 -10.70 28.80
C LEU A 365 -19.19 -10.39 27.53
N ALA A 366 -18.90 -9.25 26.91
CA ALA A 366 -19.46 -8.88 25.63
C ALA A 366 -19.20 -9.99 24.59
N PRO A 367 -20.19 -10.33 23.74
CA PRO A 367 -20.04 -11.35 22.72
C PRO A 367 -18.95 -10.92 21.73
N VAL A 368 -17.97 -11.80 21.57
CA VAL A 368 -16.84 -11.66 20.64
C VAL A 368 -17.42 -11.51 19.22
N CYS A 369 -17.38 -10.29 18.72
CA CYS A 369 -17.93 -9.91 17.42
C CYS A 369 -17.35 -10.79 16.30
N ALA A 370 -18.25 -11.36 15.49
CA ALA A 370 -18.02 -12.31 14.39
C ALA A 370 -16.98 -11.88 13.32
N LEU A 371 -16.49 -10.63 13.35
CA LEU A 371 -15.35 -10.19 12.55
C LEU A 371 -14.01 -10.83 12.93
N CYS A 372 -13.85 -11.30 14.18
CA CYS A 372 -12.58 -11.92 14.62
C CYS A 372 -12.39 -13.35 14.08
N VAL A 373 -13.47 -14.06 13.75
CA VAL A 373 -13.38 -15.44 13.22
C VAL A 373 -13.22 -15.44 11.70
N LEU A 374 -13.81 -14.46 10.99
CA LEU A 374 -13.62 -14.31 9.54
C LEU A 374 -12.19 -13.90 9.15
N THR A 375 -11.46 -13.21 10.03
CA THR A 375 -10.06 -12.83 9.80
C THR A 375 -9.09 -14.02 9.90
N ASP A 376 -9.41 -15.03 10.73
CA ASP A 376 -8.62 -16.27 10.83
C ASP A 376 -8.94 -17.28 9.70
N VAL A 377 -10.13 -17.23 9.11
CA VAL A 377 -10.53 -18.14 8.02
C VAL A 377 -10.07 -17.64 6.65
N LEU A 378 -10.03 -16.31 6.42
CA LEU A 378 -9.62 -15.73 5.14
C LEU A 378 -8.11 -15.47 5.01
N THR A 379 -7.32 -15.63 6.07
CA THR A 379 -5.85 -15.47 6.05
C THR A 379 -5.07 -16.73 5.68
N SER A 380 -5.73 -17.82 5.28
CA SER A 380 -5.07 -19.08 4.89
C SER A 380 -5.43 -19.53 3.46
N GLY A 381 -5.24 -18.65 2.47
CA GLY A 381 -5.45 -18.97 1.06
C GLY A 381 -4.20 -19.51 0.35
N TYR A 382 -4.04 -20.84 0.28
CA TYR A 382 -3.35 -21.53 -0.82
C TYR A 382 -4.39 -22.41 -1.51
N VAL A 383 -4.73 -22.08 -2.75
CA VAL A 383 -5.03 -23.08 -3.78
C VAL A 383 -3.91 -22.95 -4.80
N ASN A 384 -3.16 -24.02 -4.97
CA ASN A 384 -2.03 -24.10 -5.89
C ASN A 384 -2.57 -24.19 -7.32
N VAL A 385 -2.80 -23.04 -7.97
CA VAL A 385 -3.22 -22.97 -9.39
C VAL A 385 -2.18 -23.60 -10.33
N SER A 386 -0.94 -23.83 -9.84
CA SER A 386 0.10 -24.57 -10.57
C SER A 386 -0.17 -26.09 -10.65
N VAL A 387 -1.12 -26.64 -9.89
CA VAL A 387 -1.52 -28.06 -9.99
C VAL A 387 -2.56 -28.29 -11.08
N LEU A 388 -3.46 -27.33 -11.36
CA LEU A 388 -4.40 -27.46 -12.49
C LEU A 388 -3.71 -27.29 -13.86
N ASN A 389 -2.76 -26.37 -14.00
CA ASN A 389 -2.08 -26.15 -15.28
C ASN A 389 -1.03 -27.22 -15.64
N ALA A 390 -0.70 -28.13 -14.72
CA ALA A 390 0.16 -29.28 -14.99
C ALA A 390 -0.61 -30.55 -15.40
N TRP A 391 -1.95 -30.49 -15.44
CA TRP A 391 -2.83 -31.66 -15.64
C TRP A 391 -3.73 -31.59 -16.89
N GLY A 392 -3.55 -30.60 -17.77
CA GLY A 392 -4.23 -30.59 -19.07
C GLY A 392 -5.74 -30.85 -19.00
N VAL A 393 -6.43 -30.19 -18.07
CA VAL A 393 -7.91 -30.05 -18.06
C VAL A 393 -8.26 -28.62 -18.38
#